data_AF-A0A445E911-F1
#
_entry.id   AF-A0A445E911-F1
#
_cell.length_a   1.000
_cell.length_b   1.000
_cell.length_c   1.000
_cell.angle_alpha   90.00
_cell.angle_beta   90.00
_cell.angle_gamma   90.00
#
_symmetry.space_group_name_H-M   'P 1'
#
loop_
_entity.id
_entity.type
_entity.pdbx_description
1 polymer ?
#
loop_
_entity_poly.entity_id
_entity_poly.type
_entity_poly.pdbx_seq_one_letter_code
_entity_poly.pdbx_strand_id
1 'polypeptide(L)'
;MANMTTGIESETIESHASSVHDTKLSEITTKFEKQLAKGLIEPVESLFEAGGKDTWVSIRKLLKRETEAAVTELSACISGFELDEETVERMQQSLRDYAKQIVANKAKEESGKILIRMKDRMPEDNINIL
;
A
#
# COMPACT_ATOMS: atom_id res chain seq x y z
N MET A 1 27.32 -23.28 44.20
CA MET A 1 27.48 -22.78 42.82
C MET A 1 26.16 -23.04 42.11
N ALA A 2 25.32 -22.03 41.94
CA ALA A 2 23.97 -22.20 41.39
C ALA A 2 23.71 -21.17 40.27
N ASN A 3 23.10 -21.68 39.20
CA ASN A 3 22.44 -21.02 38.06
C ASN A 3 23.20 -19.93 37.30
N MET A 4 23.99 -20.36 36.32
CA MET A 4 24.37 -19.51 35.17
C MET A 4 23.86 -20.06 33.82
N THR A 5 23.35 -21.29 33.79
CA THR A 5 22.93 -21.97 32.55
C THR A 5 21.48 -21.68 32.15
N THR A 6 20.61 -21.37 33.11
CA THR A 6 19.17 -21.10 32.87
C THR A 6 18.89 -19.74 32.22
N GLY A 7 19.82 -18.78 32.32
CA GLY A 7 19.66 -17.43 31.75
C GLY A 7 19.86 -17.37 30.24
N ILE A 8 20.77 -18.19 29.70
CA ILE A 8 21.08 -18.22 28.26
C ILE A 8 19.96 -18.92 27.47
N GLU A 9 19.36 -19.98 28.02
CA GLU A 9 18.23 -20.66 27.38
C GLU A 9 16.97 -19.77 27.31
N SER A 10 16.67 -19.00 28.37
CA SER A 10 15.53 -18.06 28.36
C SER A 10 15.69 -16.90 27.38
N GLU A 11 16.90 -16.34 27.24
CA GLU A 11 17.16 -15.27 26.27
C GLU A 11 16.97 -15.74 24.83
N THR A 12 17.34 -16.99 24.52
CA THR A 12 17.18 -17.55 23.17
C THR A 12 15.72 -17.84 22.81
N ILE A 13 14.91 -18.27 23.78
CA ILE A 13 13.48 -18.57 23.57
C ILE A 13 12.69 -17.28 23.38
N GLU A 14 12.94 -16.25 24.20
CA GLU A 14 12.26 -14.95 24.09
C GLU A 14 12.63 -14.24 22.78
N SER A 15 13.92 -14.25 22.42
CA SER A 15 14.39 -13.72 21.13
C SER A 15 13.74 -14.44 19.94
N HIS A 16 13.62 -15.76 20.02
CA HIS A 16 12.95 -16.55 18.98
C HIS A 16 11.45 -16.23 18.90
N ALA A 17 10.76 -16.12 20.03
CA ALA A 17 9.35 -15.77 20.10
C ALA A 17 9.08 -14.38 19.49
N SER A 18 9.89 -13.38 19.84
CA SER A 18 9.83 -12.03 19.24
C SER A 18 10.06 -12.07 17.74
N SER A 19 11.04 -12.85 17.26
CA SER A 19 11.33 -12.96 15.83
C SER A 19 10.18 -13.59 15.04
N VAL A 20 9.57 -14.64 15.57
CA VAL A 20 8.39 -15.29 14.96
C VAL A 20 7.20 -14.33 14.94
N HIS A 21 6.99 -13.59 16.04
CA HIS A 21 5.95 -12.58 16.16
C HIS A 21 6.09 -11.48 15.09
N ASP A 22 7.27 -10.88 14.96
CA ASP A 22 7.53 -9.82 13.97
C ASP A 22 7.41 -10.33 12.53
N THR A 23 7.88 -11.55 12.28
CA THR A 23 7.71 -12.21 10.97
C THR A 23 6.24 -12.33 10.62
N LYS A 24 5.41 -12.75 11.59
CA LYS A 24 3.97 -12.91 11.37
C LYS A 24 3.27 -11.58 11.10
N LEU A 25 3.62 -10.52 11.83
CA LEU A 25 3.07 -9.18 11.59
C LEU A 25 3.47 -8.64 10.20
N SER A 26 4.71 -8.91 9.77
CA SER A 26 5.18 -8.55 8.43
C SER A 26 4.41 -9.28 7.33
N GLU A 27 4.16 -10.59 7.50
CA GLU A 27 3.32 -11.36 6.58
C GLU A 27 1.89 -10.81 6.49
N ILE A 28 1.29 -10.46 7.63
CA ILE A 28 -0.05 -9.87 7.70
C ILE A 28 -0.07 -8.52 6.97
N THR A 29 0.91 -7.66 7.23
CA THR A 29 1.02 -6.34 6.57
C THR A 29 1.15 -6.50 5.06
N THR A 30 2.06 -7.38 4.61
CA THR A 30 2.28 -7.68 3.19
C THR A 30 1.02 -8.22 2.51
N LYS A 31 0.22 -9.03 3.21
CA LYS A 31 -1.06 -9.54 2.69
C LYS A 31 -2.01 -8.39 2.37
N PHE A 32 -2.15 -7.42 3.28
CA PHE A 32 -3.06 -6.29 3.08
C PHE A 32 -2.54 -5.26 2.07
N GLU A 33 -1.23 -5.07 1.96
CA GLU A 33 -0.63 -4.32 0.85
C GLU A 33 -0.97 -4.96 -0.51
N LYS A 34 -0.84 -6.29 -0.64
CA LYS A 34 -1.23 -7.01 -1.87
C LYS A 34 -2.73 -6.88 -2.18
N GLN A 35 -3.58 -6.90 -1.16
CA GLN A 35 -5.03 -6.66 -1.31
C GLN A 35 -5.30 -5.25 -1.84
N LEU A 36 -4.65 -4.23 -1.28
CA LEU A 36 -4.76 -2.85 -1.76
C LEU A 36 -4.25 -2.70 -3.19
N ALA A 37 -3.09 -3.29 -3.52
CA ALA A 37 -2.55 -3.28 -4.87
C ALA A 37 -3.56 -3.85 -5.87
N LYS A 38 -4.17 -5.01 -5.55
CA LYS A 38 -5.19 -5.64 -6.37
C LYS A 38 -6.45 -4.77 -6.51
N GLY A 39 -6.92 -4.16 -5.42
CA GLY A 39 -8.14 -3.34 -5.41
C GLY A 39 -7.98 -1.96 -6.06
N LEU A 40 -6.75 -1.45 -6.17
CA LEU A 40 -6.49 -0.08 -6.60
C LEU A 40 -5.80 0.03 -7.96
N ILE A 41 -4.80 -0.79 -8.29
CA ILE A 41 -3.94 -0.53 -9.46
C ILE A 41 -4.75 -0.52 -10.77
N GLU A 42 -5.39 -1.62 -11.12
CA GLU A 42 -6.13 -1.76 -12.38
C GLU A 42 -7.39 -0.86 -12.42
N PRO A 43 -8.19 -0.75 -11.34
CA PRO A 43 -9.34 0.15 -11.37
C PRO A 43 -8.96 1.64 -11.48
N VAL A 44 -7.86 2.08 -10.84
CA VAL A 44 -7.38 3.47 -10.96
C VAL A 44 -6.86 3.73 -12.37
N GLU A 45 -6.13 2.79 -12.96
CA GLU A 45 -5.69 2.87 -14.37
C GLU A 45 -6.89 3.02 -15.31
N SER A 46 -7.89 2.14 -15.17
CA SER A 46 -9.12 2.19 -15.97
C SER A 46 -9.85 3.53 -15.86
N LEU A 47 -9.89 4.13 -14.65
CA LEU A 47 -10.51 5.45 -14.43
C LEU A 47 -9.74 6.59 -15.10
N PHE A 48 -8.41 6.49 -15.17
CA PHE A 48 -7.59 7.46 -15.91
C PHE A 48 -7.72 7.29 -17.42
N GLU A 49 -7.74 6.05 -17.92
CA GLU A 49 -7.94 5.78 -19.35
C GLU A 49 -9.29 6.25 -19.86
N ALA A 50 -10.35 6.09 -19.06
CA ALA A 50 -11.69 6.59 -19.38
C ALA A 50 -11.74 8.12 -19.46
N GLY A 51 -10.91 8.84 -18.70
CA GLY A 51 -10.77 10.30 -18.77
C GLY A 51 -12.05 11.09 -18.46
N GLY A 52 -12.97 10.51 -17.69
CA GLY A 52 -14.26 11.13 -17.34
C GLY A 52 -14.11 12.39 -16.48
N LYS A 53 -15.09 13.30 -16.56
CA LYS A 53 -15.13 14.52 -15.71
C LYS A 53 -15.16 14.20 -14.21
N ASP A 54 -15.62 13.02 -13.86
CA ASP A 54 -15.74 12.50 -12.49
C ASP A 54 -14.59 11.56 -12.08
N THR A 55 -13.58 11.32 -12.94
CA THR A 55 -12.45 10.41 -12.67
C THR A 55 -11.87 10.60 -11.27
N TRP A 56 -11.56 11.82 -10.87
CA TRP A 56 -11.00 12.09 -9.54
C TRP A 56 -11.98 11.83 -8.39
N VAL A 57 -13.28 12.05 -8.58
CA VAL A 57 -14.29 11.72 -7.57
C VAL A 57 -14.38 10.21 -7.40
N SER A 58 -14.39 9.47 -8.50
CA SER A 58 -14.43 8.00 -8.51
C SER A 58 -13.17 7.39 -7.88
N ILE A 59 -11.97 7.92 -8.18
CA ILE A 59 -10.72 7.49 -7.55
C ILE A 59 -10.74 7.72 -6.03
N ARG A 60 -11.21 8.88 -5.55
CA ARG A 60 -11.28 9.13 -4.09
C ARG A 60 -12.23 8.18 -3.38
N LYS A 61 -13.39 7.89 -3.99
CA LYS A 61 -14.36 6.93 -3.44
C LYS A 61 -13.78 5.52 -3.39
N LEU A 62 -13.12 5.10 -4.46
CA LEU A 62 -12.44 3.81 -4.53
C LEU A 62 -11.33 3.71 -3.48
N LEU A 63 -10.43 4.69 -3.44
CA LEU A 63 -9.33 4.75 -2.47
C LEU A 63 -9.85 4.63 -1.04
N LYS A 64 -10.88 5.40 -0.68
CA LYS A 64 -11.49 5.34 0.64
C LYS A 64 -12.01 3.93 0.94
N ARG A 65 -12.83 3.36 0.04
CA ARG A 65 -13.46 2.05 0.21
C ARG A 65 -12.43 0.94 0.43
N GLU A 66 -11.47 0.81 -0.46
CA GLU A 66 -10.47 -0.27 -0.40
C GLU A 66 -9.55 -0.12 0.82
N THR A 67 -9.17 1.12 1.15
CA THR A 67 -8.29 1.40 2.30
C THR A 67 -8.99 1.13 3.63
N GLU A 68 -10.24 1.57 3.80
CA GLU A 68 -11.00 1.34 5.02
C GLU A 68 -11.29 -0.15 5.22
N ALA A 69 -11.63 -0.88 4.15
CA ALA A 69 -11.81 -2.33 4.21
C ALA A 69 -10.52 -3.04 4.67
N ALA A 70 -9.37 -2.75 4.04
CA ALA A 70 -8.09 -3.34 4.41
C ALA A 70 -7.67 -3.00 5.85
N VAL A 71 -7.91 -1.77 6.31
CA VAL A 71 -7.60 -1.35 7.69
C VAL A 71 -8.48 -2.09 8.70
N THR A 72 -9.79 -2.22 8.44
CA THR A 72 -10.70 -2.96 9.33
C THR A 72 -10.30 -4.43 9.42
N GLU A 73 -9.99 -5.06 8.29
CA GLU A 73 -9.56 -6.46 8.26
C GLU A 73 -8.17 -6.67 8.90
N LEU A 74 -7.24 -5.72 8.74
CA LEU A 74 -5.96 -5.72 9.45
C LEU A 74 -6.18 -5.71 10.96
N SER A 75 -6.96 -4.75 11.47
CA SER A 75 -7.24 -4.62 12.90
C SER A 75 -7.87 -5.87 13.49
N ALA A 76 -8.79 -6.51 12.76
CA ALA A 76 -9.37 -7.79 13.18
C ALA A 76 -8.33 -8.93 13.18
N CYS A 77 -7.36 -8.91 12.26
CA CYS A 77 -6.33 -9.94 12.17
C CYS A 77 -5.27 -9.81 13.27
N ILE A 78 -4.96 -8.58 13.70
CA ILE A 78 -3.91 -8.31 14.69
C ILE A 78 -4.43 -8.19 16.12
N SER A 79 -5.75 -8.26 16.35
CA SER A 79 -6.32 -8.07 17.69
C SER A 79 -5.88 -9.11 18.73
N GLY A 80 -5.41 -10.28 18.28
CA GLY A 80 -4.88 -11.35 19.14
C GLY A 80 -3.38 -11.27 19.42
N PHE A 81 -2.69 -10.25 18.92
CA PHE A 81 -1.23 -10.09 19.04
C PHE A 81 -0.82 -9.21 20.24
N GLU A 82 -1.77 -8.75 21.05
CA GLU A 82 -1.50 -7.94 22.26
C GLU A 82 -0.61 -6.70 22.00
N LEU A 83 -0.75 -6.11 20.81
CA LEU A 83 0.01 -4.93 20.40
C LEU A 83 -0.46 -3.69 21.17
N ASP A 84 0.47 -2.80 21.48
CA ASP A 84 0.17 -1.47 21.99
C ASP A 84 -0.57 -0.62 20.94
N GLU A 85 -1.32 0.38 21.41
CA GLU A 85 -2.14 1.25 20.55
C GLU A 85 -1.29 1.99 19.50
N GLU A 86 -0.10 2.45 19.86
CA GLU A 86 0.81 3.17 18.94
C GLU A 86 1.26 2.26 17.80
N THR A 87 1.60 1.00 18.10
CA THR A 87 1.94 0.00 17.08
C THR A 87 0.77 -0.28 16.15
N VAL A 88 -0.45 -0.44 16.68
CA VAL A 88 -1.66 -0.65 15.88
C VAL A 88 -1.91 0.54 14.96
N GLU A 89 -1.90 1.76 15.50
CA GLU A 89 -2.11 3.00 14.72
C GLU A 89 -1.06 3.15 13.61
N ARG A 90 0.21 2.88 13.90
CA ARG A 90 1.29 2.92 12.92
C ARG A 90 1.06 1.94 11.77
N MET A 91 0.62 0.71 12.05
CA MET A 91 0.31 -0.27 11.01
C MET A 91 -0.91 0.12 10.17
N GLN A 92 -1.95 0.69 10.78
CA GLN A 92 -3.09 1.19 10.02
C GLN A 92 -2.69 2.38 9.13
N GLN A 93 -1.86 3.28 9.66
CA GLN A 93 -1.39 4.45 8.94
C GLN A 93 -0.47 4.07 7.77
N SER A 94 0.41 3.08 7.94
CA SER A 94 1.25 2.60 6.84
C SER A 94 0.43 2.05 5.67
N LEU A 95 -0.66 1.30 5.92
CA LEU A 95 -1.57 0.86 4.87
C LEU A 95 -2.26 2.03 4.17
N ARG A 96 -2.68 3.06 4.92
CA ARG A 96 -3.31 4.28 4.34
C ARG A 96 -2.34 5.01 3.43
N ASP A 97 -1.07 5.12 3.83
CA ASP A 97 -0.06 5.81 3.04
C ASP A 97 0.37 4.99 1.83
N TYR A 98 0.47 3.66 1.97
CA TYR A 98 0.68 2.76 0.84
C TYR A 98 -0.43 2.88 -0.22
N ALA A 99 -1.70 2.91 0.19
CA ALA A 99 -2.83 3.10 -0.71
C ALA A 99 -2.77 4.44 -1.47
N LYS A 100 -2.44 5.54 -0.77
CA LYS A 100 -2.22 6.86 -1.40
C LYS A 100 -1.06 6.81 -2.41
N GLN A 101 0.01 6.11 -2.06
CA GLN A 101 1.18 5.98 -2.93
C GLN A 101 0.85 5.24 -4.23
N ILE A 102 0.02 4.19 -4.18
CA ILE A 102 -0.45 3.50 -5.38
C ILE A 102 -1.15 4.49 -6.33
N VAL A 103 -2.11 5.26 -5.81
CA VAL A 103 -2.87 6.24 -6.62
C VAL A 103 -1.94 7.32 -7.17
N ALA A 104 -1.03 7.85 -6.36
CA ALA A 104 -0.07 8.88 -6.79
C ALA A 104 0.88 8.37 -7.89
N ASN A 105 1.39 7.15 -7.73
CA ASN A 105 2.25 6.51 -8.73
C ASN A 105 1.50 6.30 -10.04
N LYS A 106 0.27 5.79 -9.98
CA LYS A 106 -0.54 5.57 -11.18
C LYS A 106 -0.89 6.89 -11.88
N ALA A 107 -1.25 7.94 -11.13
CA ALA A 107 -1.49 9.27 -11.69
C ALA A 107 -0.26 9.80 -12.45
N LYS A 108 0.95 9.62 -11.88
CA LYS A 108 2.21 10.00 -12.53
C LYS A 108 2.45 9.19 -13.80
N GLU A 109 2.27 7.87 -13.75
CA GLU A 109 2.41 6.99 -14.92
C GLU A 109 1.48 7.40 -16.07
N GLU A 110 0.19 7.60 -15.78
CA GLU A 110 -0.81 7.94 -16.78
C GLU A 110 -0.61 9.33 -17.38
N SER A 111 -0.17 10.29 -16.57
CA SER A 111 0.22 11.62 -17.08
C SER A 111 1.38 11.54 -18.08
N GLY A 112 2.34 10.64 -17.86
CA GLY A 112 3.45 10.38 -18.77
C GLY A 112 2.98 9.74 -20.07
N LYS A 113 2.07 8.76 -20.00
CA LYS A 113 1.45 8.13 -21.18
C LYS A 113 0.71 9.16 -22.04
N ILE A 114 -0.03 10.09 -21.43
CA ILE A 114 -0.73 11.17 -22.15
C ILE A 114 0.27 12.09 -22.86
N LEU A 115 1.33 12.52 -22.18
CA LEU A 115 2.35 13.41 -22.77
C LEU A 115 3.00 12.79 -24.02
N ILE A 116 3.32 11.50 -23.97
CA ILE A 116 3.86 10.75 -25.13
C ILE A 116 2.84 10.76 -26.27
N ARG A 117 1.58 10.37 -25.99
CA ARG A 117 0.50 10.38 -26.99
C ARG A 117 0.22 11.78 -27.58
N MET A 118 0.50 12.85 -26.84
CA MET A 118 0.37 14.22 -27.36
C MET A 118 1.54 14.56 -28.30
N LYS A 119 2.76 14.16 -27.92
CA LYS A 119 3.96 14.35 -28.75
C LYS A 119 3.86 13.59 -30.07
N ASP A 120 3.41 12.34 -30.05
CA ASP A 120 3.25 11.51 -31.25
C ASP A 120 2.20 12.08 -32.24
N ARG A 121 1.27 12.90 -31.74
CA ARG A 121 0.21 13.53 -32.54
C ARG A 121 0.59 14.92 -33.07
N MET A 122 1.75 15.46 -32.69
CA MET A 122 2.28 16.66 -33.34
C MET A 122 3.01 16.23 -34.61
N PRO A 123 2.47 16.49 -35.82
CA PRO A 123 3.19 16.19 -37.05
C PRO A 123 4.44 17.07 -37.16
N GLU A 124 5.60 16.46 -37.47
CA GLU A 124 6.85 17.18 -37.78
C GLU A 124 6.69 18.13 -38.99
N ASP A 125 5.70 17.88 -39.85
CA ASP A 125 5.44 18.66 -41.07
C ASP A 125 4.83 20.06 -40.84
N ASN A 126 4.46 20.43 -39.61
CA ASN A 126 3.93 21.76 -39.30
C ASN A 126 5.00 22.86 -39.10
N ILE A 127 6.29 22.55 -39.27
CA ILE A 127 7.38 23.54 -39.15
C ILE A 127 7.50 24.44 -40.40
N ASN A 128 6.88 24.09 -41.53
CA ASN A 128 6.97 24.88 -42.78
C ASN A 128 5.70 25.71 -43.12
N ILE A 129 4.87 26.07 -42.14
CA ILE A 129 3.67 26.92 -42.36
C ILE A 129 3.72 28.26 -41.57
N LEU A 130 4.92 28.69 -41.17
CA LEU A 130 5.22 30.06 -40.76
C LEU A 130 6.39 30.59 -41.60
#